data_AF-A0A1Y4RWH9-F1
#
_entry.id   AF-A0A1Y4RWH9-F1
#
_cell.length_a   1.000
_cell.length_b   1.000
_cell.length_c   1.000
_cell.angle_alpha   90.00
_cell.angle_beta   90.00
_cell.angle_gamma   90.00
#
_symmetry.space_group_name_H-M   'P 1'
#
loop_
_entity.id
_entity.type
_entity.pdbx_description
1 polymer ?
#
loop_
_entity_poly.entity_id
_entity_poly.type
_entity_poly.pdbx_seq_one_letter_code
_entity_poly.pdbx_strand_id
1 'polypeptide(L)'
;MVAKTMPAMDSLKLDRDHYYQQPLTGFYRLPCTVRQGEEREAAVYIPENSEFNQPTVMIFVPEGVDLGAFLEDSGWAQAAEEEKLYLVILEPEQGVWKGQGEERAYVDSVLKRIGARPLFCPLAYRIYGAGYGAGADVLMGHMLRTPQKWAGVLLAGPAGLTEEEAEELRKTPTSVPGVNLSQVQMPAWIAAEEVTPEVKRLMDYLREANHSQQVPQQPEPEVLAYMPEKGGTLDEHWCAPVYFSEMKWKNTLSAEFGRMVYRRLWKGTGRYGGNGNGALRHNGDIRERGFKRFAEKVPGGYGDPETDYYRREWWIYEPKEKPESGRFPTVFLFHGAGGSADEIGDRSGWAELAEKEGILLVCPGASVENVVRTINGNTTNNLFRSRWNTGKPKCECPGDMVFLDYLYQWVTERYPVDRTRVYATGQSSGGMMAWACAAYRPDYFAAAAPVSAKNINKIDGEEPFVEKSPVPVMAFLGVEDRVFPGGFGTEDAGALVNYWCGRYHTDRQWGDYTYMGTGDRFSSRQGLLTNYVFKTESGVPMLHLAEVETKTHAVLPSECRMIWEEWFSRFTKDEDTKALRYQGKLVEF
;
A
#
# COMPACT_ATOMS: atom_id res chain seq x y z
N MET A 1 19.16 22.74 -13.46
CA MET A 1 18.58 22.99 -12.11
C MET A 1 19.66 23.06 -11.03
N VAL A 2 19.49 23.87 -9.96
CA VAL A 2 20.43 23.96 -8.82
C VAL A 2 19.81 23.34 -7.57
N ALA A 3 20.56 22.48 -6.88
CA ALA A 3 20.06 21.79 -5.69
C ALA A 3 19.97 22.75 -4.49
N LYS A 4 18.83 22.71 -3.80
CA LYS A 4 18.56 23.41 -2.55
C LYS A 4 19.03 22.57 -1.36
N THR A 5 19.25 23.23 -0.22
CA THR A 5 19.49 22.57 1.06
C THR A 5 18.17 22.05 1.63
N MET A 6 18.12 20.78 2.04
CA MET A 6 16.96 20.26 2.76
C MET A 6 16.80 20.97 4.12
N PRO A 7 15.58 21.39 4.51
CA PRO A 7 15.39 22.00 5.81
C PRO A 7 15.61 20.99 6.94
N ALA A 8 15.85 21.51 8.14
CA ALA A 8 15.95 20.69 9.34
C ALA A 8 14.59 20.05 9.68
N MET A 9 14.60 18.80 10.14
CA MET A 9 13.38 18.01 10.38
C MET A 9 12.46 18.62 11.46
N ASP A 10 13.04 19.34 12.42
CA ASP A 10 12.38 20.03 13.53
C ASP A 10 11.89 21.44 13.16
N SER A 11 12.29 21.97 11.99
CA SER A 11 11.85 23.29 11.52
C SER A 11 10.45 23.28 10.90
N LEU A 12 9.91 22.09 10.62
CA LEU A 12 8.58 21.94 10.04
C LEU A 12 7.50 22.33 11.05
N LYS A 13 6.44 22.95 10.53
CA LYS A 13 5.25 23.31 11.29
C LYS A 13 4.04 22.63 10.71
N LEU A 14 3.14 22.21 11.58
CA LEU A 14 1.85 21.70 11.17
C LEU A 14 0.93 22.86 10.76
N ASP A 15 0.36 22.77 9.56
CA ASP A 15 -0.72 23.65 9.12
C ASP A 15 -2.06 22.92 9.27
N ARG A 16 -2.92 23.40 10.16
CA ARG A 16 -4.22 22.77 10.45
C ARG A 16 -5.22 22.92 9.30
N ASP A 17 -5.09 23.95 8.45
CA ASP A 17 -5.95 24.15 7.29
C ASP A 17 -5.44 23.38 6.06
N HIS A 18 -4.16 23.00 6.03
CA HIS A 18 -3.54 22.18 4.99
C HIS A 18 -2.86 20.94 5.61
N TYR A 19 -3.63 20.18 6.39
CA TYR A 19 -3.12 19.15 7.30
C TYR A 19 -2.33 18.01 6.62
N TYR A 20 -2.62 17.73 5.36
CA TYR A 20 -1.98 16.69 4.56
C TYR A 20 -1.09 17.25 3.43
N GLN A 21 -0.66 18.51 3.47
CA GLN A 21 0.14 19.06 2.36
C GLN A 21 1.55 18.47 2.25
N GLN A 22 2.12 18.49 1.04
CA GLN A 22 3.53 18.25 0.80
C GLN A 22 4.29 19.59 0.83
N PRO A 23 5.03 19.92 1.92
CA PRO A 23 5.60 21.25 2.11
C PRO A 23 6.89 21.50 1.33
N LEU A 24 7.53 20.46 0.78
CA LEU A 24 8.75 20.60 -0.02
C LEU A 24 8.45 20.50 -1.51
N THR A 25 8.99 21.46 -2.27
CA THR A 25 9.04 21.44 -3.73
C THR A 25 10.40 21.90 -4.24
N GLY A 26 10.78 21.42 -5.43
CA GLY A 26 12.05 21.69 -6.10
C GLY A 26 13.08 20.57 -5.99
N PHE A 27 14.34 20.92 -6.31
CA PHE A 27 15.45 20.00 -6.44
C PHE A 27 16.36 20.01 -5.19
N TYR A 28 16.67 18.84 -4.62
CA TYR A 28 17.46 18.70 -3.40
C TYR A 28 18.47 17.55 -3.50
N ARG A 29 19.53 17.63 -2.70
CA ARG A 29 20.44 16.52 -2.47
C ARG A 29 19.98 15.64 -1.31
N LEU A 30 20.14 14.33 -1.47
CA LEU A 30 19.70 13.29 -0.54
C LEU A 30 20.89 12.40 -0.17
N PRO A 31 21.50 12.59 1.01
CA PRO A 31 22.59 11.74 1.46
C PRO A 31 22.09 10.33 1.82
N CYS A 32 22.86 9.33 1.42
CA CYS A 32 22.58 7.90 1.58
C CYS A 32 23.81 7.16 2.11
N THR A 33 23.69 6.57 3.29
CA THR A 33 24.74 5.71 3.86
C THR A 33 24.70 4.34 3.18
N VAL A 34 25.69 4.04 2.34
CA VAL A 34 25.77 2.78 1.56
C VAL A 34 26.29 1.65 2.45
N ARG A 35 27.38 1.91 3.16
CA ARG A 35 28.00 1.02 4.15
C ARG A 35 28.54 1.86 5.31
N GLN A 36 28.97 1.23 6.40
CA GLN A 36 29.54 1.95 7.53
C GLN A 36 30.77 2.76 7.08
N GLY A 37 30.69 4.09 7.16
CA GLY A 37 31.75 5.00 6.71
C GLY A 37 31.75 5.31 5.21
N GLU A 38 30.80 4.79 4.44
CA GLU A 38 30.64 5.05 3.00
C GLU A 38 29.32 5.76 2.74
N GLU A 39 29.38 7.03 2.33
CA GLU A 39 28.22 7.83 1.96
C GLU A 39 28.25 8.15 0.47
N ARG A 40 27.10 7.99 -0.18
CA ARG A 40 26.85 8.49 -1.53
C ARG A 40 25.65 9.41 -1.48
N GLU A 41 25.55 10.29 -2.47
CA GLU A 41 24.46 11.23 -2.59
C GLU A 41 23.54 10.82 -3.76
N ALA A 42 22.24 10.85 -3.54
CA ALA A 42 21.24 10.88 -4.60
C ALA A 42 20.67 12.30 -4.71
N ALA A 43 19.92 12.60 -5.76
CA ALA A 43 19.13 13.82 -5.82
C ALA A 43 17.63 13.48 -5.80
N VAL A 44 16.81 14.46 -5.41
CA VAL A 44 15.36 14.35 -5.47
C VAL A 44 14.78 15.60 -6.11
N TYR A 45 13.81 15.42 -7.00
CA TYR A 45 12.98 16.48 -7.53
C TYR A 45 11.53 16.28 -7.09
N ILE A 46 10.96 17.30 -6.46
CA ILE A 46 9.57 17.30 -6.01
C ILE A 46 8.80 18.38 -6.81
N PRO A 47 7.77 17.99 -7.58
CA PRO A 47 6.99 18.94 -8.37
C PRO A 47 6.35 20.06 -7.56
N GLU A 48 6.14 21.23 -8.16
CA GLU A 48 5.50 22.37 -7.48
C GLU A 48 4.03 22.10 -7.14
N ASN A 49 3.34 21.32 -7.96
CA ASN A 49 1.95 20.93 -7.78
C ASN A 49 1.78 19.59 -7.05
N SER A 50 2.84 19.11 -6.39
CA SER A 50 2.82 17.81 -5.74
C SER A 50 1.83 17.75 -4.57
N GLU A 51 1.18 16.61 -4.44
CA GLU A 51 0.31 16.29 -3.31
C GLU A 51 1.01 15.32 -2.36
N PHE A 52 0.36 14.97 -1.26
CA PHE A 52 0.83 13.89 -0.38
C PHE A 52 0.84 12.56 -1.13
N ASN A 53 1.77 11.66 -0.77
CA ASN A 53 1.75 10.25 -1.19
C ASN A 53 1.76 10.02 -2.71
N GLN A 54 2.79 10.49 -3.42
CA GLN A 54 2.87 10.38 -4.88
C GLN A 54 3.71 9.19 -5.38
N PRO A 55 3.42 8.67 -6.60
CA PRO A 55 4.30 7.72 -7.28
C PRO A 55 5.72 8.28 -7.44
N THR A 56 6.72 7.39 -7.46
CA THR A 56 8.14 7.79 -7.54
C THR A 56 8.85 7.08 -8.67
N VAL A 57 9.59 7.84 -9.48
CA VAL A 57 10.49 7.32 -10.52
C VAL A 57 11.92 7.47 -10.04
N MET A 58 12.63 6.35 -9.91
CA MET A 58 14.06 6.32 -9.67
C MET A 58 14.81 6.35 -11.00
N ILE A 59 15.58 7.41 -11.24
CA ILE A 59 16.29 7.65 -12.49
C ILE A 59 17.76 7.31 -12.31
N PHE A 60 18.28 6.41 -13.14
CA PHE A 60 19.67 5.99 -13.19
C PHE A 60 20.31 6.65 -14.40
N VAL A 61 21.08 7.71 -14.15
CA VAL A 61 21.62 8.56 -15.22
C VAL A 61 22.75 7.86 -15.99
N PRO A 62 23.01 8.23 -17.25
CA PRO A 62 24.19 7.75 -17.95
C PRO A 62 25.46 8.38 -17.36
N GLU A 63 26.62 7.82 -17.70
CA GLU A 63 27.91 8.33 -17.22
C GLU A 63 28.22 9.73 -17.75
N GLY A 64 28.96 10.51 -16.96
CA GLY A 64 29.50 11.80 -17.38
C GLY A 64 28.49 12.93 -17.61
N VAL A 65 27.29 12.86 -17.02
CA VAL A 65 26.27 13.93 -17.12
C VAL A 65 26.23 14.81 -15.89
N ASP A 66 25.84 16.08 -16.10
CA ASP A 66 25.35 16.93 -15.01
C ASP A 66 23.89 16.60 -14.69
N LEU A 67 23.58 16.32 -13.43
CA LEU A 67 22.23 15.92 -13.02
C LEU A 67 21.17 16.98 -13.29
N GLY A 68 21.51 18.25 -13.07
CA GLY A 68 20.59 19.36 -13.22
C GLY A 68 20.22 19.59 -14.68
N ALA A 69 21.20 19.50 -15.58
CA ALA A 69 21.00 19.55 -17.02
C ALA A 69 20.27 18.29 -17.53
N PHE A 70 20.66 17.10 -17.08
CA PHE A 70 20.02 15.86 -17.49
C PHE A 70 18.51 15.85 -17.18
N LEU A 71 18.09 16.34 -16.01
CA LEU A 71 16.67 16.41 -15.65
C LEU A 71 15.86 17.36 -16.54
N GLU A 72 16.46 18.48 -16.96
CA GLU A 72 15.84 19.43 -17.89
C GLU A 72 15.78 18.83 -19.30
N ASP A 73 16.91 18.32 -19.79
CA ASP A 73 17.06 17.81 -21.16
C ASP A 73 16.31 16.50 -21.39
N SER A 74 16.23 15.63 -20.38
CA SER A 74 15.45 14.38 -20.45
C SER A 74 13.95 14.59 -20.49
N GLY A 75 13.47 15.77 -20.11
CA GLY A 75 12.06 16.09 -19.97
C GLY A 75 11.36 15.41 -18.78
N TRP A 76 12.09 14.71 -17.91
CA TRP A 76 11.50 14.10 -16.71
C TRP A 76 10.96 15.14 -15.74
N ALA A 77 11.62 16.29 -15.59
CA ALA A 77 11.10 17.36 -14.74
C ALA A 77 9.71 17.83 -15.22
N GLN A 78 9.54 18.02 -16.54
CA GLN A 78 8.24 18.36 -17.11
C GLN A 78 7.21 17.24 -16.92
N ALA A 79 7.58 15.99 -17.19
CA ALA A 79 6.68 14.86 -16.96
C ALA A 79 6.27 14.73 -15.49
N ALA A 80 7.18 15.05 -14.56
CA ALA A 80 6.92 15.04 -13.13
C ALA A 80 5.93 16.13 -12.69
N GLU A 81 6.03 17.34 -13.25
CA GLU A 81 5.02 18.40 -13.02
C GLU A 81 3.65 18.00 -13.57
N GLU A 82 3.59 17.41 -14.77
CA GLU A 82 2.30 17.07 -15.39
C GLU A 82 1.61 15.87 -14.72
N GLU A 83 2.37 14.85 -14.34
CA GLU A 83 1.85 13.59 -13.79
C GLU A 83 2.00 13.47 -12.26
N LYS A 84 2.49 14.52 -11.59
CA LYS A 84 2.75 14.57 -10.13
C LYS A 84 3.66 13.46 -9.64
N LEU A 85 4.82 13.30 -10.27
CA LEU A 85 5.78 12.24 -9.93
C LEU A 85 6.91 12.79 -9.05
N TYR A 86 7.25 12.10 -7.96
CA TYR A 86 8.55 12.32 -7.34
C TYR A 86 9.63 11.70 -8.21
N LEU A 87 10.74 12.42 -8.41
CA LEU A 87 11.91 11.86 -9.07
C LEU A 87 13.02 11.69 -8.03
N VAL A 88 13.65 10.51 -8.03
CA VAL A 88 14.83 10.22 -7.21
C VAL A 88 15.94 9.84 -8.19
N ILE A 89 17.01 10.60 -8.22
CA ILE A 89 18.02 10.52 -9.26
C ILE A 89 19.31 9.96 -8.66
N LEU A 90 19.83 8.90 -9.25
CA LEU A 90 21.03 8.21 -8.84
C LEU A 90 22.13 8.51 -9.85
N GLU A 91 23.30 8.91 -9.35
CA GLU A 91 24.48 9.21 -10.17
C GLU A 91 25.65 8.27 -9.84
N PRO A 92 26.49 7.95 -10.84
CA PRO A 92 27.69 7.18 -10.61
C PRO A 92 28.71 7.93 -9.75
N GLU A 93 29.40 7.22 -8.88
CA GLU A 93 30.51 7.80 -8.11
C GLU A 93 31.67 8.14 -9.06
N GLN A 94 32.21 9.35 -8.97
CA GLN A 94 33.28 9.83 -9.86
C GLN A 94 32.95 9.74 -11.36
N GLY A 95 31.65 9.74 -11.71
CA GLY A 95 31.18 9.78 -13.09
C GLY A 95 31.13 8.42 -13.81
N VAL A 96 31.51 7.31 -13.16
CA VAL A 96 31.51 5.95 -13.74
C VAL A 96 30.75 4.98 -12.85
N TRP A 97 29.85 4.17 -13.44
CA TRP A 97 29.14 3.14 -12.69
C TRP A 97 30.07 1.96 -12.40
N LYS A 98 30.06 1.47 -11.15
CA LYS A 98 30.88 0.33 -10.73
C LYS A 98 30.19 -1.00 -11.04
N GLY A 99 30.83 -2.09 -10.64
CA GLY A 99 30.27 -3.43 -10.79
C GLY A 99 28.94 -3.61 -10.05
N GLN A 100 28.09 -4.52 -10.56
CA GLN A 100 26.73 -4.77 -10.10
C GLN A 100 26.59 -4.95 -8.57
N GLY A 101 27.58 -5.55 -7.91
CA GLY A 101 27.55 -5.77 -6.46
C GLY A 101 27.69 -4.51 -5.61
N GLU A 102 28.51 -3.54 -6.05
CA GLU A 102 28.66 -2.25 -5.35
C GLU A 102 27.45 -1.36 -5.60
N GLU A 103 27.01 -1.28 -6.86
CA GLU A 103 25.86 -0.44 -7.21
C GLU A 103 24.56 -0.92 -6.57
N ARG A 104 24.37 -2.25 -6.42
CA ARG A 104 23.23 -2.80 -5.68
C ARG A 104 23.13 -2.23 -4.26
N ALA A 105 24.24 -2.13 -3.53
CA ALA A 105 24.21 -1.60 -2.17
C ALA A 105 23.80 -0.13 -2.12
N TYR A 106 24.22 0.65 -3.12
CA TYR A 106 23.80 2.05 -3.26
C TYR A 106 22.30 2.16 -3.56
N VAL A 107 21.78 1.38 -4.51
CA VAL A 107 20.34 1.35 -4.83
C VAL A 107 19.50 0.95 -3.62
N ASP A 108 19.89 -0.11 -2.90
CA ASP A 108 19.23 -0.56 -1.68
C ASP A 108 19.25 0.53 -0.60
N SER A 109 20.36 1.28 -0.48
CA SER A 109 20.48 2.41 0.44
C SER A 109 19.54 3.56 0.07
N VAL A 110 19.42 3.92 -1.21
CA VAL A 110 18.48 4.95 -1.69
C VAL A 110 17.04 4.50 -1.43
N LEU A 111 16.67 3.26 -1.77
CA LEU A 111 15.35 2.70 -1.49
C LEU A 111 15.01 2.74 0.01
N LYS A 112 15.98 2.41 0.87
CA LYS A 112 15.84 2.50 2.33
C LYS A 112 15.64 3.95 2.78
N ARG A 113 16.41 4.89 2.22
CA ARG A 113 16.33 6.31 2.56
C ARG A 113 14.98 6.91 2.18
N ILE A 114 14.49 6.67 0.97
CA ILE A 114 13.17 7.17 0.54
C ILE A 114 12.03 6.46 1.29
N GLY A 115 12.19 5.18 1.62
CA GLY A 115 11.25 4.44 2.47
C GLY A 115 11.16 4.98 3.91
N ALA A 116 12.21 5.65 4.40
CA ALA A 116 12.19 6.39 5.67
C ALA A 116 11.48 7.74 5.58
N ARG A 117 11.09 8.20 4.39
CA ARG A 117 10.34 9.43 4.11
C ARG A 117 11.11 10.69 4.54
N PRO A 118 12.20 11.05 3.85
CA PRO A 118 13.09 12.12 4.28
C PRO A 118 12.55 13.47 3.81
N LEU A 119 11.38 13.87 4.34
CA LEU A 119 10.64 15.10 4.02
C LEU A 119 9.73 15.06 2.77
N PHE A 120 9.50 13.86 2.24
CA PHE A 120 8.46 13.59 1.23
C PHE A 120 7.96 12.16 1.41
N CYS A 121 6.80 11.85 0.83
CA CYS A 121 6.09 10.59 1.07
C CYS A 121 5.95 9.75 -0.21
N PRO A 122 6.94 8.93 -0.60
CA PRO A 122 6.78 8.00 -1.71
C PRO A 122 5.64 7.01 -1.49
N LEU A 123 4.87 6.77 -2.54
CA LEU A 123 3.88 5.69 -2.59
C LEU A 123 4.60 4.35 -2.76
N ALA A 124 4.78 3.61 -1.66
CA ALA A 124 5.72 2.48 -1.57
C ALA A 124 5.53 1.34 -2.59
N TYR A 125 4.32 1.19 -3.14
CA TYR A 125 4.01 0.17 -4.15
C TYR A 125 4.02 0.70 -5.60
N ARG A 126 4.26 2.01 -5.81
CA ARG A 126 4.42 2.65 -7.13
C ARG A 126 5.80 3.29 -7.22
N ILE A 127 6.82 2.46 -7.00
CA ILE A 127 8.22 2.79 -7.27
C ILE A 127 8.60 2.21 -8.64
N TYR A 128 8.96 3.09 -9.56
CA TYR A 128 9.37 2.76 -10.92
C TYR A 128 10.86 3.06 -11.12
N GLY A 129 11.49 2.38 -12.07
CA GLY A 129 12.89 2.65 -12.44
C GLY A 129 13.00 3.15 -13.88
N ALA A 130 13.85 4.13 -14.14
CA ALA A 130 14.23 4.55 -15.49
C ALA A 130 15.76 4.62 -15.58
N GLY A 131 16.37 3.76 -16.37
CA GLY A 131 17.83 3.73 -16.54
C GLY A 131 18.26 4.06 -17.96
N TYR A 132 19.39 4.75 -18.07
CA TYR A 132 19.92 5.30 -19.32
C TYR A 132 21.39 4.94 -19.51
N GLY A 133 21.75 4.39 -20.67
CA GLY A 133 23.12 3.92 -20.95
C GLY A 133 23.58 2.93 -19.88
N ALA A 134 24.79 3.11 -19.34
CA ALA A 134 25.30 2.27 -18.26
C ALA A 134 24.41 2.27 -16.99
N GLY A 135 23.63 3.33 -16.75
CA GLY A 135 22.63 3.34 -15.67
C GLY A 135 21.47 2.37 -15.91
N ALA A 136 21.15 2.05 -17.18
CA ALA A 136 20.20 1.00 -17.53
C ALA A 136 20.69 -0.38 -17.09
N ASP A 137 21.98 -0.65 -17.20
CA ASP A 137 22.57 -1.93 -16.80
C ASP A 137 22.56 -2.11 -15.28
N VAL A 138 22.79 -1.03 -14.51
CA VAL A 138 22.67 -1.04 -13.05
C VAL A 138 21.23 -1.32 -12.63
N LEU A 139 20.25 -0.63 -13.22
CA LEU A 139 18.84 -0.87 -12.94
C LEU A 139 18.43 -2.29 -13.33
N MET A 140 18.87 -2.77 -14.50
CA MET A 140 18.58 -4.13 -14.98
C MET A 140 19.11 -5.20 -14.02
N GLY A 141 20.38 -5.12 -13.61
CA GLY A 141 20.96 -6.09 -12.68
C GLY A 141 20.29 -6.07 -11.31
N HIS A 142 19.87 -4.89 -10.83
CA HIS A 142 19.13 -4.77 -9.59
C HIS A 142 17.70 -5.32 -9.70
N MET A 143 16.94 -4.95 -10.73
CA MET A 143 15.53 -5.31 -10.88
C MET A 143 15.32 -6.81 -11.13
N LEU A 144 16.23 -7.46 -11.86
CA LEU A 144 16.15 -8.90 -12.11
C LEU A 144 16.34 -9.75 -10.83
N ARG A 145 17.10 -9.22 -9.86
CA ARG A 145 17.42 -9.91 -8.58
C ARG A 145 16.55 -9.47 -7.41
N THR A 146 15.84 -8.37 -7.57
CA THR A 146 14.93 -7.82 -6.55
C THR A 146 13.62 -7.35 -7.16
N PRO A 147 12.92 -8.20 -7.96
CA PRO A 147 11.75 -7.78 -8.70
C PRO A 147 10.64 -7.24 -7.78
N GLN A 148 10.59 -7.70 -6.52
CA GLN A 148 9.66 -7.23 -5.50
C GLN A 148 9.78 -5.75 -5.12
N LYS A 149 10.83 -5.05 -5.58
CA LYS A 149 11.06 -3.62 -5.30
C LYS A 149 10.51 -2.69 -6.37
N TRP A 150 10.11 -3.20 -7.54
CA TRP A 150 9.80 -2.39 -8.71
C TRP A 150 8.42 -2.68 -9.27
N ALA A 151 7.60 -1.64 -9.41
CA ALA A 151 6.30 -1.74 -10.08
C ALA A 151 6.43 -1.72 -11.61
N GLY A 152 7.57 -1.31 -12.14
CA GLY A 152 7.89 -1.38 -13.57
C GLY A 152 9.17 -0.59 -13.87
N VAL A 153 9.78 -0.86 -15.04
CA VAL A 153 11.07 -0.27 -15.43
C VAL A 153 11.11 0.21 -16.88
N LEU A 154 11.91 1.25 -17.13
CA LEU A 154 12.40 1.66 -18.44
C LEU A 154 13.90 1.39 -18.48
N LEU A 155 14.34 0.63 -19.48
CA LEU A 155 15.74 0.33 -19.77
C LEU A 155 16.08 0.94 -21.13
N ALA A 156 16.69 2.12 -21.12
CA ALA A 156 17.09 2.83 -22.33
C ALA A 156 18.59 2.62 -22.60
N GLY A 157 18.89 1.77 -23.59
CA GLY A 157 20.22 1.34 -23.98
C GLY A 157 20.85 0.27 -23.08
N PRO A 158 20.12 -0.79 -22.65
CA PRO A 158 20.74 -1.86 -21.86
C PRO A 158 21.67 -2.72 -22.72
N ALA A 159 22.71 -3.28 -22.10
CA ALA A 159 23.58 -4.29 -22.70
C ALA A 159 22.84 -5.61 -23.00
N GLY A 160 21.73 -5.87 -22.29
CA GLY A 160 20.97 -7.11 -22.38
C GLY A 160 21.45 -8.19 -21.41
N LEU A 161 20.95 -9.42 -21.58
CA LEU A 161 21.18 -10.52 -20.66
C LEU A 161 22.13 -11.56 -21.26
N THR A 162 23.20 -11.92 -20.54
CA THR A 162 24.07 -13.02 -20.95
C THR A 162 23.39 -14.38 -20.75
N GLU A 163 23.92 -15.44 -21.39
CA GLU A 163 23.38 -16.79 -21.22
C GLU A 163 23.57 -17.33 -19.79
N GLU A 164 24.73 -17.05 -19.18
CA GLU A 164 25.04 -17.43 -17.80
C GLU A 164 24.09 -16.76 -16.80
N GLU A 165 23.86 -15.46 -16.93
CA GLU A 165 22.94 -14.73 -16.05
C GLU A 165 21.50 -15.20 -16.21
N ALA A 166 21.04 -15.43 -17.44
CA ALA A 166 19.68 -15.93 -17.68
C ALA A 166 19.46 -17.30 -17.01
N GLU A 167 20.44 -18.19 -17.09
CA GLU A 167 20.36 -19.51 -16.48
C GLU A 167 20.40 -19.45 -14.95
N GLU A 168 21.22 -18.55 -14.40
CA GLU A 168 21.28 -18.32 -12.96
C GLU A 168 19.97 -17.74 -12.41
N LEU A 169 19.38 -16.75 -13.08
CA LEU A 169 18.09 -16.17 -12.68
C LEU A 169 16.95 -17.19 -12.76
N ARG A 170 16.94 -18.07 -13.77
CA ARG A 170 15.96 -19.16 -13.91
C ARG A 170 16.01 -20.20 -12.80
N LYS A 171 17.18 -20.36 -12.16
CA LYS A 171 17.41 -21.33 -11.07
C LYS A 171 17.36 -20.71 -9.68
N THR A 172 17.38 -19.39 -9.59
CA THR A 172 17.44 -18.69 -8.30
C THR A 172 16.05 -18.60 -7.68
N PRO A 173 15.83 -19.25 -6.52
CA PRO A 173 14.55 -19.21 -5.84
C PRO A 173 14.29 -17.84 -5.23
N THR A 174 13.02 -17.47 -5.17
CA THR A 174 12.53 -16.30 -4.43
C THR A 174 12.17 -16.66 -2.99
N SER A 175 11.70 -15.68 -2.21
CA SER A 175 11.13 -15.93 -0.89
C SER A 175 9.79 -16.68 -0.93
N VAL A 176 9.15 -16.79 -2.09
CA VAL A 176 7.92 -17.58 -2.26
C VAL A 176 8.31 -19.01 -2.64
N PRO A 177 7.95 -20.03 -1.84
CA PRO A 177 8.34 -21.42 -2.11
C PRO A 177 7.91 -21.88 -3.51
N GLY A 178 8.85 -22.50 -4.24
CA GLY A 178 8.60 -23.04 -5.58
C GLY A 178 8.57 -22.00 -6.71
N VAL A 179 8.86 -20.73 -6.42
CA VAL A 179 8.91 -19.64 -7.42
C VAL A 179 10.35 -19.15 -7.57
N ASN A 180 10.86 -19.13 -8.79
CA ASN A 180 12.17 -18.57 -9.14
C ASN A 180 12.06 -17.13 -9.67
N LEU A 181 13.18 -16.40 -9.72
CA LEU A 181 13.21 -15.00 -10.18
C LEU A 181 12.63 -14.83 -11.59
N SER A 182 12.83 -15.82 -12.47
CA SER A 182 12.29 -15.82 -13.84
C SER A 182 10.77 -15.98 -13.93
N GLN A 183 10.08 -16.14 -12.80
CA GLN A 183 8.62 -16.30 -12.73
C GLN A 183 7.95 -15.10 -12.05
N VAL A 184 8.71 -14.08 -11.66
CA VAL A 184 8.16 -12.86 -11.07
C VAL A 184 7.98 -11.80 -12.16
N GLN A 185 6.72 -11.49 -12.49
CA GLN A 185 6.39 -10.51 -13.51
C GLN A 185 7.00 -9.12 -13.23
N MET A 186 7.44 -8.43 -14.29
CA MET A 186 8.04 -7.10 -14.27
C MET A 186 7.62 -6.31 -15.52
N PRO A 187 6.71 -5.33 -15.41
CA PRO A 187 6.40 -4.44 -16.53
C PRO A 187 7.67 -3.72 -16.98
N ALA A 188 7.99 -3.78 -18.26
CA ALA A 188 9.26 -3.25 -18.77
C ALA A 188 9.09 -2.54 -20.11
N TRP A 189 9.82 -1.45 -20.29
CA TRP A 189 10.07 -0.82 -21.59
C TRP A 189 11.55 -0.91 -21.90
N ILE A 190 11.90 -1.47 -23.06
CA ILE A 190 13.29 -1.57 -23.53
C ILE A 190 13.44 -0.70 -24.76
N ALA A 191 14.40 0.21 -24.75
CA ALA A 191 14.77 0.99 -25.94
C ALA A 191 16.22 0.66 -26.30
N ALA A 192 16.45 0.12 -27.50
CA ALA A 192 17.79 -0.26 -27.98
C ALA A 192 17.92 -0.02 -29.48
N GLU A 193 19.12 0.31 -29.96
CA GLU A 193 19.36 0.59 -31.38
C GLU A 193 19.19 -0.64 -32.26
N GLU A 194 19.54 -1.81 -31.71
CA GLU A 194 19.51 -3.10 -32.41
C GLU A 194 19.08 -4.19 -31.43
N VAL A 195 18.42 -5.23 -31.94
CA VAL A 195 18.08 -6.43 -31.17
C VAL A 195 19.28 -7.39 -31.18
N THR A 196 20.26 -7.12 -30.33
CA THR A 196 21.41 -8.03 -30.12
C THR A 196 20.94 -9.36 -29.50
N PRO A 197 21.76 -10.44 -29.55
CA PRO A 197 21.42 -11.70 -28.86
C PRO A 197 21.10 -11.52 -27.37
N GLU A 198 21.81 -10.65 -26.68
CA GLU A 198 21.65 -10.33 -25.27
C GLU A 198 20.37 -9.53 -25.01
N VAL A 199 20.07 -8.51 -25.83
CA VAL A 199 18.81 -7.75 -25.75
C VAL A 199 17.62 -8.65 -26.04
N LYS A 200 17.72 -9.51 -27.06
CA LYS A 200 16.69 -10.51 -27.36
C LYS A 200 16.45 -11.43 -26.18
N ARG A 201 17.51 -11.89 -25.51
CA ARG A 201 17.41 -12.77 -24.33
C ARG A 201 16.73 -12.07 -23.16
N LEU A 202 17.03 -10.80 -22.91
CA LEU A 202 16.34 -9.99 -21.92
C LEU A 202 14.84 -9.86 -22.24
N MET A 203 14.50 -9.56 -23.50
CA MET A 203 13.10 -9.50 -23.94
C MET A 203 12.39 -10.83 -23.74
N ASP A 204 12.99 -11.94 -24.14
CA ASP A 204 12.40 -13.27 -24.00
C ASP A 204 12.24 -13.66 -22.52
N TYR A 205 13.23 -13.38 -21.68
CA TYR A 205 13.15 -13.58 -20.23
C TYR A 205 11.96 -12.84 -19.61
N LEU A 206 11.81 -11.55 -19.93
CA LEU A 206 10.72 -10.72 -19.40
C LEU A 206 9.37 -11.17 -19.95
N ARG A 207 9.29 -11.51 -21.24
CA ARG A 207 8.06 -12.01 -21.86
C ARG A 207 7.58 -13.31 -21.24
N GLU A 208 8.50 -14.22 -20.92
CA GLU A 208 8.22 -15.48 -20.22
C GLU A 208 7.71 -15.20 -18.80
N ALA A 209 8.41 -14.36 -18.02
CA ALA A 209 8.01 -13.98 -16.66
C ALA A 209 6.65 -13.24 -16.61
N ASN A 210 6.31 -12.53 -17.68
CA ASN A 210 5.14 -11.66 -17.75
C ASN A 210 3.91 -12.31 -18.41
N HIS A 211 3.97 -13.60 -18.75
CA HIS A 211 2.90 -14.28 -19.46
C HIS A 211 2.50 -13.56 -20.76
N SER A 212 3.49 -13.05 -21.50
CA SER A 212 3.24 -12.24 -22.69
C SER A 212 2.63 -13.03 -23.83
N GLN A 213 1.70 -12.40 -24.54
CA GLN A 213 1.19 -12.89 -25.82
C GLN A 213 2.32 -13.04 -26.85
N GLN A 214 2.14 -13.98 -27.78
CA GLN A 214 3.13 -14.26 -28.81
C GLN A 214 3.24 -13.15 -29.86
N VAL A 215 2.11 -12.54 -30.23
CA VAL A 215 2.03 -11.49 -31.24
C VAL A 215 2.01 -10.13 -30.56
N PRO A 216 2.98 -9.23 -30.82
CA PRO A 216 2.96 -7.89 -30.27
C PRO A 216 1.89 -7.05 -30.95
N GLN A 217 1.39 -6.06 -30.20
CA GLN A 217 0.68 -4.91 -30.74
C GLN A 217 1.71 -3.86 -31.18
N GLN A 218 1.33 -2.97 -32.09
CA GLN A 218 2.18 -1.87 -32.56
C GLN A 218 1.47 -0.54 -32.31
N PRO A 219 1.52 0.01 -31.08
CA PRO A 219 0.82 1.24 -30.74
C PRO A 219 1.40 2.50 -31.41
N GLU A 220 2.68 2.47 -31.78
CA GLU A 220 3.38 3.52 -32.54
C GLU A 220 4.29 2.84 -33.57
N PRO A 221 4.70 3.51 -34.67
CA PRO A 221 5.52 2.90 -35.72
C PRO A 221 6.79 2.22 -35.20
N GLU A 222 7.47 2.82 -34.22
CA GLU A 222 8.73 2.33 -33.66
C GLU A 222 8.56 1.54 -32.35
N VAL A 223 7.32 1.23 -31.93
CA VAL A 223 7.04 0.62 -30.63
C VAL A 223 6.29 -0.70 -30.82
N LEU A 224 6.88 -1.78 -30.30
CA LEU A 224 6.20 -3.06 -30.12
C LEU A 224 5.74 -3.20 -28.67
N ALA A 225 4.53 -3.72 -28.47
CA ALA A 225 3.94 -3.94 -27.15
C ALA A 225 3.46 -5.39 -27.02
N TYR A 226 4.18 -6.19 -26.24
CA TYR A 226 3.78 -7.53 -25.86
C TYR A 226 2.90 -7.45 -24.62
N MET A 227 1.60 -7.55 -24.83
CA MET A 227 0.62 -7.51 -23.74
C MET A 227 0.56 -8.87 -23.02
N PRO A 228 0.33 -8.89 -21.70
CA PRO A 228 0.12 -10.15 -20.99
C PRO A 228 -1.14 -10.87 -21.50
N GLU A 229 -1.17 -12.19 -21.37
CA GLU A 229 -2.37 -13.00 -21.53
C GLU A 229 -3.40 -12.65 -20.45
N LYS A 230 -4.69 -12.93 -20.74
CA LYS A 230 -5.73 -12.81 -19.71
C LYS A 230 -5.52 -13.92 -18.68
N GLY A 231 -5.27 -13.54 -17.43
CA GLY A 231 -5.12 -14.49 -16.33
C GLY A 231 -4.74 -13.82 -15.02
N GLY A 232 -4.08 -14.58 -14.15
CA GLY A 232 -3.78 -14.19 -12.77
C GLY A 232 -4.85 -14.63 -11.77
N THR A 233 -4.77 -14.07 -10.58
CA THR A 233 -5.68 -14.29 -9.46
C THR A 233 -6.29 -12.96 -9.01
N LEU A 234 -7.23 -13.01 -8.07
CA LEU A 234 -7.79 -11.80 -7.46
C LEU A 234 -6.72 -11.00 -6.69
N ASP A 235 -5.70 -11.67 -6.16
CA ASP A 235 -4.65 -11.04 -5.35
C ASP A 235 -3.47 -10.56 -6.18
N GLU A 236 -3.26 -11.12 -7.38
CA GLU A 236 -2.18 -10.78 -8.30
C GLU A 236 -2.64 -10.91 -9.77
N HIS A 237 -2.62 -9.80 -10.52
CA HIS A 237 -3.08 -9.77 -11.92
C HIS A 237 -1.92 -10.08 -12.86
N TRP A 238 -2.18 -10.76 -13.98
CA TRP A 238 -1.25 -10.77 -15.11
C TRP A 238 -1.36 -9.45 -15.86
N CYS A 239 -0.56 -8.47 -15.46
CA CYS A 239 -0.69 -7.07 -15.91
C CYS A 239 0.64 -6.41 -16.28
N ALA A 240 1.66 -7.20 -16.62
CA ALA A 240 2.99 -6.73 -16.95
C ALA A 240 3.28 -6.73 -18.46
N PRO A 241 3.00 -5.65 -19.21
CA PRO A 241 3.40 -5.59 -20.61
C PRO A 241 4.92 -5.43 -20.76
N VAL A 242 5.44 -5.93 -21.87
CA VAL A 242 6.82 -5.69 -22.33
C VAL A 242 6.77 -4.82 -23.59
N TYR A 243 7.29 -3.60 -23.50
CA TYR A 243 7.44 -2.71 -24.64
C TYR A 243 8.87 -2.77 -25.18
N PHE A 244 9.01 -2.69 -26.51
CA PHE A 244 10.30 -2.57 -27.18
C PHE A 244 10.27 -1.43 -28.19
N SER A 245 11.32 -0.61 -28.18
CA SER A 245 11.54 0.48 -29.13
C SER A 245 12.91 0.35 -29.79
N GLU A 246 12.92 0.19 -31.12
CA GLU A 246 14.14 0.13 -31.91
C GLU A 246 14.66 1.54 -32.20
N MET A 247 15.43 2.09 -31.26
CA MET A 247 15.92 3.48 -31.33
C MET A 247 17.16 3.70 -30.47
N LYS A 248 17.89 4.77 -30.78
CA LYS A 248 18.96 5.26 -29.90
C LYS A 248 18.36 5.65 -28.55
N TRP A 249 18.96 5.20 -27.46
CA TRP A 249 18.45 5.53 -26.13
C TRP A 249 18.36 7.04 -25.89
N LYS A 250 19.24 7.85 -26.51
CA LYS A 250 19.18 9.32 -26.45
C LYS A 250 17.88 9.90 -27.03
N ASN A 251 17.22 9.20 -27.95
CA ASN A 251 15.93 9.61 -28.50
C ASN A 251 14.78 9.45 -27.49
N THR A 252 15.00 8.72 -26.39
CA THR A 252 14.04 8.61 -25.29
C THR A 252 14.09 9.80 -24.32
N LEU A 253 15.06 10.71 -24.47
CA LEU A 253 15.23 11.91 -23.65
C LEU A 253 14.27 13.01 -24.11
N SER A 254 12.99 12.83 -23.80
CA SER A 254 11.97 13.86 -23.99
C SER A 254 10.82 13.69 -23.00
N ALA A 255 10.14 14.80 -22.69
CA ALA A 255 8.96 14.78 -21.83
C ALA A 255 7.83 13.93 -22.44
N GLU A 256 7.71 13.93 -23.77
CA GLU A 256 6.74 13.11 -24.48
C GLU A 256 6.98 11.61 -24.27
N PHE A 257 8.23 11.17 -24.42
CA PHE A 257 8.58 9.76 -24.21
C PHE A 257 8.42 9.36 -22.74
N GLY A 258 8.90 10.19 -21.80
CA GLY A 258 8.73 9.94 -20.35
C GLY A 258 7.26 9.79 -19.95
N ARG A 259 6.38 10.66 -20.47
CA ARG A 259 4.92 10.53 -20.28
C ARG A 259 4.33 9.32 -20.96
N MET A 260 4.79 8.97 -22.15
CA MET A 260 4.34 7.77 -22.84
C MET A 260 4.64 6.52 -22.00
N VAL A 261 5.86 6.40 -21.46
CA VAL A 261 6.23 5.32 -20.55
C VAL A 261 5.32 5.33 -19.32
N TYR A 262 5.18 6.47 -18.64
CA TYR A 262 4.32 6.54 -17.46
C TYR A 262 2.88 6.12 -17.78
N ARG A 263 2.24 6.72 -18.79
CA ARG A 263 0.83 6.49 -19.10
C ARG A 263 0.54 5.09 -19.66
N ARG A 264 1.44 4.51 -20.46
CA ARG A 264 1.22 3.20 -21.12
C ARG A 264 1.73 2.01 -20.31
N LEU A 265 2.79 2.17 -19.52
CA LEU A 265 3.42 1.08 -18.76
C LEU A 265 3.08 1.12 -17.26
N TRP A 266 3.13 2.30 -16.63
CA TRP A 266 3.15 2.41 -15.18
C TRP A 266 1.84 2.88 -14.55
N LYS A 267 1.10 3.77 -15.20
CA LYS A 267 -0.09 4.42 -14.66
C LYS A 267 -1.12 3.35 -14.30
N GLY A 268 -1.52 3.32 -13.02
CA GLY A 268 -2.44 2.33 -12.46
C GLY A 268 -1.78 1.02 -12.01
N THR A 269 -0.61 0.68 -12.54
CA THR A 269 0.16 -0.50 -12.13
C THR A 269 0.91 -0.23 -10.85
N GLY A 270 0.74 -1.12 -9.87
CA GLY A 270 1.45 -1.08 -8.60
C GLY A 270 1.88 -2.48 -8.17
N ARG A 271 3.04 -2.58 -7.50
CA ARG A 271 3.47 -3.80 -6.82
C ARG A 271 3.16 -3.69 -5.35
N TYR A 272 1.95 -4.11 -5.01
CA TYR A 272 1.43 -4.04 -3.66
C TYR A 272 2.10 -5.07 -2.75
N GLY A 273 1.96 -4.88 -1.44
CA GLY A 273 2.16 -5.98 -0.50
C GLY A 273 1.24 -7.15 -0.89
N GLY A 274 1.74 -8.36 -0.71
CA GLY A 274 1.07 -9.59 -1.12
C GLY A 274 1.81 -10.77 -0.51
N ASN A 275 2.29 -11.69 -1.34
CA ASN A 275 3.28 -12.66 -0.91
C ASN A 275 4.69 -12.03 -0.83
N GLY A 276 5.72 -12.84 -0.58
CA GLY A 276 7.12 -12.40 -0.49
C GLY A 276 7.67 -11.69 -1.74
N ASN A 277 7.05 -11.85 -2.90
CA ASN A 277 7.43 -11.21 -4.16
C ASN A 277 6.64 -9.92 -4.45
N GLY A 278 5.76 -9.54 -3.53
CA GLY A 278 4.72 -8.54 -3.78
C GLY A 278 3.66 -9.07 -4.75
N ALA A 279 2.60 -8.30 -4.95
CA ALA A 279 1.54 -8.63 -5.89
C ALA A 279 1.36 -7.50 -6.89
N LEU A 280 1.64 -7.77 -8.15
CA LEU A 280 1.40 -6.80 -9.20
C LEU A 280 -0.10 -6.74 -9.50
N ARG A 281 -0.67 -5.54 -9.41
CA ARG A 281 -2.05 -5.30 -9.80
C ARG A 281 -2.14 -4.00 -10.58
N HIS A 282 -3.10 -3.95 -11.49
CA HIS A 282 -3.38 -2.79 -12.30
C HIS A 282 -4.77 -2.28 -11.97
N ASN A 283 -4.82 -1.10 -11.34
CA ASN A 283 -6.06 -0.46 -10.95
C ASN A 283 -6.18 0.89 -11.68
N GLY A 284 -7.38 1.24 -12.15
CA GLY A 284 -7.61 2.53 -12.83
C GLY A 284 -7.45 3.74 -11.91
N ASP A 285 -7.73 4.96 -12.39
CA ASP A 285 -7.78 6.13 -11.51
C ASP A 285 -8.96 6.02 -10.52
N ILE A 286 -8.75 6.43 -9.27
CA ILE A 286 -9.79 6.30 -8.23
C ILE A 286 -10.97 7.26 -8.46
N ARG A 287 -10.72 8.45 -9.03
CA ARG A 287 -11.77 9.42 -9.39
C ARG A 287 -12.55 8.92 -10.60
N GLU A 288 -11.87 8.37 -11.61
CA GLU A 288 -12.52 7.74 -12.77
C GLU A 288 -13.41 6.55 -12.36
N ARG A 289 -13.03 5.82 -11.31
CA ARG A 289 -13.89 4.77 -10.73
C ARG A 289 -15.14 5.32 -10.07
N GLY A 290 -15.15 6.57 -9.62
CA GLY A 290 -16.32 7.25 -9.05
C GLY A 290 -16.14 7.70 -7.60
N PHE A 291 -14.95 7.56 -7.01
CA PHE A 291 -14.72 8.09 -5.67
C PHE A 291 -14.75 9.62 -5.66
N LYS A 292 -15.31 10.19 -4.60
CA LYS A 292 -15.37 11.63 -4.34
C LYS A 292 -14.56 11.97 -3.11
N ARG A 293 -13.67 12.98 -3.23
CA ARG A 293 -12.89 13.53 -2.11
C ARG A 293 -13.69 14.60 -1.38
N PHE A 294 -13.65 14.57 -0.04
CA PHE A 294 -14.23 15.57 0.84
C PHE A 294 -13.17 16.03 1.85
N ALA A 295 -13.29 17.29 2.30
CA ALA A 295 -12.46 17.81 3.37
C ALA A 295 -13.20 18.92 4.14
N GLU A 296 -13.26 18.81 5.46
CA GLU A 296 -13.95 19.77 6.33
C GLU A 296 -13.13 20.06 7.59
N LYS A 297 -13.45 21.18 8.27
CA LYS A 297 -12.88 21.48 9.58
C LYS A 297 -13.56 20.57 10.62
N VAL A 298 -12.77 19.70 11.23
CA VAL A 298 -13.24 18.76 12.25
C VAL A 298 -12.59 19.12 13.59
N PRO A 299 -13.34 19.12 14.71
CA PRO A 299 -12.76 19.31 16.04
C PRO A 299 -11.64 18.31 16.34
N GLY A 300 -10.55 18.80 16.92
CA GLY A 300 -9.38 18.01 17.31
C GLY A 300 -9.59 17.21 18.60
N GLY A 301 -10.43 17.74 19.50
CA GLY A 301 -10.85 17.10 20.75
C GLY A 301 -9.94 17.37 21.96
N TYR A 302 -8.86 18.13 21.80
CA TYR A 302 -7.95 18.51 22.89
C TYR A 302 -8.40 19.82 23.58
N GLY A 303 -8.80 20.81 22.79
CA GLY A 303 -9.14 22.15 23.25
C GLY A 303 -10.57 22.59 22.90
N ASP A 304 -10.78 23.91 22.88
CA ASP A 304 -12.04 24.50 22.44
C ASP A 304 -12.31 24.13 20.96
N PRO A 305 -13.44 23.48 20.63
CA PRO A 305 -13.77 23.04 19.26
C PRO A 305 -13.72 24.14 18.18
N GLU A 306 -13.91 25.40 18.55
CA GLU A 306 -13.86 26.53 17.60
C GLU A 306 -12.43 26.88 17.16
N THR A 307 -11.43 26.51 17.98
CA THR A 307 -10.01 26.87 17.76
C THR A 307 -9.11 25.64 17.60
N ASP A 308 -9.50 24.51 18.19
CA ASP A 308 -8.88 23.21 18.05
C ASP A 308 -9.59 22.42 16.95
N TYR A 309 -9.31 22.78 15.70
CA TYR A 309 -9.80 22.07 14.54
C TYR A 309 -8.65 21.66 13.61
N TYR A 310 -8.92 20.65 12.80
CA TYR A 310 -8.03 20.18 11.74
C TYR A 310 -8.86 19.99 10.48
N ARG A 311 -8.35 20.40 9.31
CA ARG A 311 -8.98 20.09 8.03
C ARG A 311 -8.71 18.63 7.69
N ARG A 312 -9.64 17.76 8.07
CA ARG A 312 -9.56 16.31 7.83
C ARG A 312 -10.13 15.99 6.46
N GLU A 313 -9.62 14.93 5.83
CA GLU A 313 -10.06 14.49 4.51
C GLU A 313 -10.53 13.05 4.53
N TRP A 314 -11.46 12.73 3.63
CA TRP A 314 -11.96 11.38 3.40
C TRP A 314 -12.45 11.23 1.96
N TRP A 315 -12.57 9.99 1.53
CA TRP A 315 -13.08 9.64 0.22
C TRP A 315 -14.29 8.72 0.36
N ILE A 316 -15.31 8.96 -0.47
CA ILE A 316 -16.51 8.13 -0.52
C ILE A 316 -16.60 7.45 -1.88
N TYR A 317 -16.86 6.15 -1.89
CA TYR A 317 -17.34 5.43 -3.06
C TYR A 317 -18.80 5.10 -2.90
N GLU A 318 -19.64 5.68 -3.76
CA GLU A 318 -21.05 5.33 -3.90
C GLU A 318 -21.19 4.47 -5.16
N PRO A 319 -21.62 3.20 -5.03
CA PRO A 319 -21.84 2.32 -6.18
C PRO A 319 -22.83 2.93 -7.18
N LYS A 320 -22.65 2.62 -8.46
CA LYS A 320 -23.53 3.17 -9.52
C LYS A 320 -24.96 2.71 -9.37
N GLU A 321 -25.16 1.45 -9.00
CA GLU A 321 -26.48 0.88 -8.75
C GLU A 321 -26.80 0.90 -7.26
N LYS A 322 -27.99 1.41 -6.92
CA LYS A 322 -28.48 1.38 -5.55
C LYS A 322 -29.00 -0.01 -5.21
N PRO A 323 -28.76 -0.52 -3.99
CA PRO A 323 -29.41 -1.73 -3.52
C PRO A 323 -30.93 -1.63 -3.62
N GLU A 324 -31.61 -2.78 -3.78
CA GLU A 324 -33.08 -2.86 -3.84
C GLU A 324 -33.77 -2.23 -2.62
N SER A 325 -33.13 -2.29 -1.44
CA SER A 325 -33.60 -1.66 -0.21
C SER A 325 -33.63 -0.12 -0.27
N GLY A 326 -32.96 0.48 -1.27
CA GLY A 326 -32.69 1.91 -1.37
C GLY A 326 -31.67 2.42 -0.34
N ARG A 327 -31.12 1.55 0.51
CA ARG A 327 -30.14 1.88 1.56
C ARG A 327 -28.89 1.02 1.47
N PHE A 328 -27.73 1.66 1.50
CA PHE A 328 -26.43 1.01 1.35
C PHE A 328 -25.94 0.39 2.67
N PRO A 329 -25.56 -0.90 2.71
CA PRO A 329 -24.59 -1.32 3.70
C PRO A 329 -23.31 -0.49 3.53
N THR A 330 -22.67 -0.13 4.65
CA THR A 330 -21.57 0.84 4.65
C THR A 330 -20.34 0.25 5.32
N VAL A 331 -19.18 0.41 4.69
CA VAL A 331 -17.89 -0.06 5.23
C VAL A 331 -16.96 1.14 5.43
N PHE A 332 -16.54 1.35 6.67
CA PHE A 332 -15.45 2.26 7.02
C PHE A 332 -14.12 1.53 6.82
N LEU A 333 -13.31 2.01 5.88
CA LEU A 333 -12.07 1.40 5.42
C LEU A 333 -10.87 2.26 5.79
N PHE A 334 -10.10 1.81 6.78
CA PHE A 334 -8.99 2.56 7.37
C PHE A 334 -7.64 2.18 6.75
N HIS A 335 -6.87 3.17 6.28
CA HIS A 335 -5.56 2.95 5.68
C HIS A 335 -4.47 2.63 6.73
N GLY A 336 -3.38 2.00 6.28
CA GLY A 336 -2.22 1.68 7.12
C GLY A 336 -1.32 2.88 7.43
N ALA A 337 -0.35 2.70 8.33
CA ALA A 337 0.52 3.79 8.72
C ALA A 337 1.38 4.27 7.54
N GLY A 338 1.31 5.56 7.27
CA GLY A 338 1.95 6.22 6.16
C GLY A 338 1.17 6.16 4.84
N GLY A 339 0.00 5.52 4.83
CA GLY A 339 -0.85 5.55 3.65
C GLY A 339 -1.77 6.76 3.58
N SER A 340 -2.71 6.74 2.66
CA SER A 340 -3.74 7.77 2.53
C SER A 340 -5.13 7.19 2.26
N ALA A 341 -6.15 8.04 2.38
CA ALA A 341 -7.55 7.65 2.25
C ALA A 341 -7.90 7.11 0.84
N ASP A 342 -7.36 7.72 -0.21
CA ASP A 342 -7.49 7.25 -1.58
C ASP A 342 -6.74 5.92 -1.80
N GLU A 343 -5.53 5.82 -1.27
CA GLU A 343 -4.67 4.65 -1.43
C GLU A 343 -5.37 3.35 -1.02
N ILE A 344 -5.99 3.31 0.18
CA ILE A 344 -6.60 2.08 0.69
C ILE A 344 -7.85 1.68 -0.09
N GLY A 345 -8.64 2.65 -0.55
CA GLY A 345 -9.79 2.42 -1.42
C GLY A 345 -9.39 1.84 -2.77
N ASP A 346 -8.28 2.33 -3.33
CA ASP A 346 -7.69 1.80 -4.56
C ASP A 346 -7.10 0.39 -4.38
N ARG A 347 -6.21 0.20 -3.40
CA ARG A 347 -5.33 -0.98 -3.37
C ARG A 347 -5.90 -2.23 -2.71
N SER A 348 -7.00 -2.14 -1.98
CA SER A 348 -7.44 -3.25 -1.11
C SER A 348 -8.28 -4.30 -1.84
N GLY A 349 -8.93 -3.94 -2.96
CA GLY A 349 -9.96 -4.75 -3.61
C GLY A 349 -11.39 -4.41 -3.16
N TRP A 350 -11.56 -3.60 -2.12
CA TRP A 350 -12.88 -3.18 -1.64
C TRP A 350 -13.67 -2.39 -2.68
N ALA A 351 -13.04 -1.57 -3.53
CA ALA A 351 -13.75 -0.79 -4.55
C ALA A 351 -14.50 -1.67 -5.56
N GLU A 352 -13.87 -2.73 -6.06
CA GLU A 352 -14.51 -3.66 -6.99
C GLU A 352 -15.64 -4.43 -6.32
N LEU A 353 -15.42 -4.86 -5.08
CA LEU A 353 -16.44 -5.54 -4.29
C LEU A 353 -17.63 -4.62 -3.97
N ALA A 354 -17.36 -3.36 -3.67
CA ALA A 354 -18.38 -2.37 -3.35
C ALA A 354 -19.30 -2.08 -4.53
N GLU A 355 -18.75 -1.98 -5.75
CA GLU A 355 -19.56 -1.85 -6.96
C GLU A 355 -20.46 -3.07 -7.16
N LYS A 356 -19.90 -4.27 -7.00
CA LYS A 356 -20.63 -5.53 -7.22
C LYS A 356 -21.74 -5.76 -6.20
N GLU A 357 -21.48 -5.45 -4.93
CA GLU A 357 -22.34 -5.81 -3.81
C GLU A 357 -23.20 -4.64 -3.30
N GLY A 358 -23.09 -3.46 -3.93
CA GLY A 358 -23.83 -2.26 -3.55
C GLY A 358 -23.43 -1.73 -2.17
N ILE A 359 -22.12 -1.64 -1.90
CA ILE A 359 -21.56 -1.17 -0.61
C ILE A 359 -21.13 0.29 -0.72
N LEU A 360 -21.57 1.14 0.20
CA LEU A 360 -20.99 2.48 0.36
C LEU A 360 -19.64 2.35 1.08
N LEU A 361 -18.55 2.77 0.46
CA LEU A 361 -17.24 2.80 1.13
C LEU A 361 -16.94 4.19 1.66
N VAL A 362 -16.48 4.24 2.91
CA VAL A 362 -16.00 5.45 3.59
C VAL A 362 -14.53 5.25 3.90
N CYS A 363 -13.64 5.99 3.24
CA CYS A 363 -12.20 5.89 3.40
C CYS A 363 -11.66 7.17 4.05
N PRO A 364 -11.53 7.23 5.38
CA PRO A 364 -10.99 8.42 6.07
C PRO A 364 -9.47 8.47 6.12
N GLY A 365 -8.91 9.69 6.14
CA GLY A 365 -7.48 9.95 6.36
C GLY A 365 -7.13 10.01 7.85
N ALA A 366 -6.10 9.28 8.27
CA ALA A 366 -5.63 9.24 9.66
C ALA A 366 -4.97 10.56 10.10
N SER A 367 -4.73 10.73 11.39
CA SER A 367 -4.00 11.88 11.93
C SER A 367 -2.49 11.84 11.63
N VAL A 368 -1.83 12.99 11.71
CA VAL A 368 -0.37 13.17 11.72
C VAL A 368 0.05 13.99 12.93
N GLU A 369 1.25 13.75 13.43
CA GLU A 369 1.86 14.52 14.54
C GLU A 369 3.20 15.12 14.09
N ASN A 370 3.52 16.32 14.58
CA ASN A 370 4.78 16.98 14.30
C ASN A 370 5.89 16.53 15.24
N VAL A 371 6.33 15.27 15.10
CA VAL A 371 7.34 14.66 15.96
C VAL A 371 8.51 14.17 15.13
N VAL A 372 9.70 14.69 15.41
CA VAL A 372 10.95 14.17 14.86
C VAL A 372 11.19 12.77 15.38
N ARG A 373 11.61 11.88 14.48
CA ARG A 373 11.87 10.48 14.80
C ARG A 373 13.08 9.95 14.06
N THR A 374 13.58 8.82 14.55
CA THR A 374 14.65 8.07 13.91
C THR A 374 14.15 6.68 13.52
N ILE A 375 14.34 6.29 12.26
CA ILE A 375 13.97 4.96 11.75
C ILE A 375 15.13 4.40 10.92
N ASN A 376 15.58 3.18 11.23
CA ASN A 376 16.67 2.52 10.51
C ASN A 376 17.94 3.39 10.34
N GLY A 377 18.29 4.17 11.38
CA GLY A 377 19.41 5.12 11.36
C GLY A 377 19.15 6.44 10.64
N ASN A 378 17.93 6.66 10.13
CA ASN A 378 17.55 7.87 9.40
C ASN A 378 16.65 8.78 10.25
N THR A 379 17.01 10.05 10.37
CA THR A 379 16.14 11.07 10.97
C THR A 379 15.09 11.53 9.95
N THR A 380 13.84 11.63 10.40
CA THR A 380 12.64 12.05 9.64
C THR A 380 11.62 12.69 10.62
N ASN A 381 10.40 13.00 10.15
CA ASN A 381 9.30 13.56 10.93
C ASN A 381 7.99 12.76 10.69
N ASN A 382 7.16 12.58 11.72
CA ASN A 382 5.85 11.93 11.64
C ASN A 382 4.81 12.71 10.80
N LEU A 383 5.06 13.97 10.43
CA LEU A 383 4.25 14.70 9.44
C LEU A 383 4.12 13.95 8.11
N PHE A 384 5.13 13.16 7.73
CA PHE A 384 5.12 12.36 6.51
C PHE A 384 4.62 10.94 6.75
N ARG A 385 4.00 10.66 7.88
CA ARG A 385 3.46 9.34 8.21
C ARG A 385 2.17 9.46 9.01
N SER A 386 1.08 9.59 8.27
CA SER A 386 -0.28 9.41 8.78
C SER A 386 -0.42 8.10 9.57
N ARG A 387 -1.05 8.14 10.74
CA ARG A 387 -1.26 6.95 11.58
C ARG A 387 -2.45 7.20 12.50
N TRP A 388 -3.25 6.17 12.74
CA TRP A 388 -4.41 6.28 13.60
C TRP A 388 -4.02 6.51 15.08
N ASN A 389 -4.47 7.62 15.65
CA ASN A 389 -4.45 7.97 17.07
C ASN A 389 -5.79 7.60 17.72
N THR A 390 -5.87 6.36 18.19
CA THR A 390 -7.05 5.82 18.89
C THR A 390 -6.98 6.02 20.41
N GLY A 391 -6.00 6.79 20.89
CA GLY A 391 -5.91 7.26 22.27
C GLY A 391 -6.46 8.67 22.43
N LYS A 392 -6.07 9.34 23.52
CA LYS A 392 -6.50 10.70 23.81
C LYS A 392 -5.90 11.71 22.80
N PRO A 393 -6.65 12.76 22.43
CA PRO A 393 -6.13 13.86 21.63
C PRO A 393 -5.05 14.66 22.38
N LYS A 394 -4.17 15.31 21.63
CA LYS A 394 -3.09 16.20 22.12
C LYS A 394 -3.10 17.51 21.32
N CYS A 395 -2.46 18.55 21.85
CA CYS A 395 -2.37 19.88 21.22
C CYS A 395 -1.91 19.89 19.75
N GLU A 396 -1.08 18.93 19.34
CA GLU A 396 -0.53 18.81 17.99
C GLU A 396 -0.89 17.49 17.28
N CYS A 397 -1.84 16.74 17.83
CA CYS A 397 -2.33 15.49 17.24
C CYS A 397 -3.82 15.27 17.62
N PRO A 398 -4.75 15.40 16.67
CA PRO A 398 -6.17 15.23 16.93
C PRO A 398 -6.50 13.79 17.32
N GLY A 399 -7.63 13.61 18.00
CA GLY A 399 -8.15 12.29 18.34
C GLY A 399 -8.90 11.69 17.16
N ASP A 400 -8.51 10.50 16.70
CA ASP A 400 -9.18 9.90 15.55
C ASP A 400 -10.54 9.29 15.89
N MET A 401 -10.82 9.03 17.17
CA MET A 401 -12.18 8.68 17.61
C MET A 401 -13.14 9.88 17.50
N VAL A 402 -12.66 11.10 17.73
CA VAL A 402 -13.47 12.33 17.53
C VAL A 402 -13.79 12.52 16.04
N PHE A 403 -12.80 12.27 15.17
CA PHE A 403 -13.04 12.32 13.74
C PHE A 403 -13.98 11.19 13.26
N LEU A 404 -13.87 9.99 13.83
CA LEU A 404 -14.79 8.90 13.53
C LEU A 404 -16.23 9.26 13.90
N ASP A 405 -16.45 9.81 15.09
CA ASP A 405 -17.76 10.26 15.56
C ASP A 405 -18.36 11.31 14.61
N TYR A 406 -17.56 12.31 14.23
CA TYR A 406 -17.95 13.32 13.24
C TYR A 406 -18.35 12.69 11.90
N LEU A 407 -17.49 11.82 11.36
CA LEU A 407 -17.66 11.25 10.04
C LEU A 407 -18.85 10.30 9.97
N TYR A 408 -19.10 9.52 11.03
CA TYR A 408 -20.27 8.65 11.11
C TYR A 408 -21.57 9.44 10.98
N GLN A 409 -21.70 10.55 11.73
CA GLN A 409 -22.86 11.44 11.59
C GLN A 409 -22.93 12.07 10.20
N TRP A 410 -21.82 12.62 9.72
CA TRP A 410 -21.75 13.26 8.41
C TRP A 410 -22.23 12.36 7.27
N VAL A 411 -21.78 11.09 7.25
CA VAL A 411 -22.15 10.11 6.22
C VAL A 411 -23.61 9.70 6.36
N THR A 412 -24.06 9.38 7.58
CA THR A 412 -25.44 8.89 7.81
C THR A 412 -26.52 9.97 7.63
N GLU A 413 -26.15 11.25 7.63
CA GLU A 413 -27.04 12.37 7.28
C GLU A 413 -27.13 12.64 5.77
N ARG A 414 -26.08 12.31 5.00
CA ARG A 414 -25.94 12.70 3.58
C ARG A 414 -26.16 11.56 2.59
N TYR A 415 -25.97 10.33 3.03
CA TYR A 415 -26.13 9.13 2.22
C TYR A 415 -27.24 8.25 2.79
N PRO A 416 -27.95 7.48 1.95
CA PRO A 416 -28.98 6.55 2.42
C PRO A 416 -28.31 5.31 3.03
N VAL A 417 -27.74 5.45 4.22
CA VAL A 417 -27.06 4.36 4.93
C VAL A 417 -28.07 3.41 5.56
N ASP A 418 -27.86 2.12 5.38
CA ASP A 418 -28.48 1.10 6.22
C ASP A 418 -27.74 1.07 7.55
N ARG A 419 -28.26 1.80 8.54
CA ARG A 419 -27.65 1.92 9.87
C ARG A 419 -27.55 0.60 10.62
N THR A 420 -28.25 -0.45 10.17
CA THR A 420 -28.12 -1.80 10.74
C THR A 420 -26.94 -2.59 10.17
N ARG A 421 -26.33 -2.10 9.08
CA ARG A 421 -25.26 -2.74 8.32
C ARG A 421 -24.09 -1.78 8.09
N VAL A 422 -23.52 -1.30 9.18
CA VAL A 422 -22.29 -0.50 9.16
C VAL A 422 -21.14 -1.32 9.74
N TYR A 423 -20.00 -1.34 9.05
CA TYR A 423 -18.88 -2.21 9.37
C TYR A 423 -17.55 -1.43 9.38
N ALA A 424 -16.55 -1.95 10.10
CA ALA A 424 -15.23 -1.35 10.22
C ALA A 424 -14.13 -2.33 9.78
N THR A 425 -13.24 -1.92 8.89
CA THR A 425 -12.09 -2.73 8.45
C THR A 425 -10.91 -1.83 8.10
N GLY A 426 -9.72 -2.40 7.99
CA GLY A 426 -8.53 -1.67 7.61
C GLY A 426 -7.28 -2.53 7.71
N GLN A 427 -6.18 -1.99 7.22
CA GLN A 427 -4.88 -2.69 7.18
C GLN A 427 -3.88 -2.06 8.16
N SER A 428 -3.10 -2.87 8.89
CA SER A 428 -2.02 -2.38 9.78
C SER A 428 -2.55 -1.41 10.85
N SER A 429 -2.06 -0.17 10.91
CA SER A 429 -2.64 0.87 11.76
C SER A 429 -4.14 1.07 11.55
N GLY A 430 -4.65 0.86 10.33
CA GLY A 430 -6.08 0.88 10.05
C GLY A 430 -6.81 -0.37 10.54
N GLY A 431 -6.13 -1.52 10.59
CA GLY A 431 -6.65 -2.71 11.26
C GLY A 431 -6.72 -2.50 12.78
N MET A 432 -5.70 -1.84 13.36
CA MET A 432 -5.75 -1.41 14.76
C MET A 432 -6.90 -0.43 15.02
N MET A 433 -7.20 0.47 14.07
CA MET A 433 -8.37 1.35 14.13
C MET A 433 -9.68 0.54 14.07
N ALA A 434 -9.76 -0.51 13.25
CA ALA A 434 -10.92 -1.40 13.22
C ALA A 434 -11.12 -2.17 14.54
N TRP A 435 -10.04 -2.64 15.17
CA TRP A 435 -10.10 -3.18 16.54
C TRP A 435 -10.60 -2.12 17.54
N ALA A 436 -10.12 -0.88 17.43
CA ALA A 436 -10.53 0.22 18.29
C ALA A 436 -12.01 0.60 18.08
N CYS A 437 -12.52 0.53 16.85
CA CYS A 437 -13.94 0.72 16.55
C CYS A 437 -14.80 -0.31 17.31
N ALA A 438 -14.39 -1.59 17.29
CA ALA A 438 -15.08 -2.64 18.03
C ALA A 438 -15.01 -2.44 19.56
N ALA A 439 -13.91 -1.90 20.08
CA ALA A 439 -13.72 -1.68 21.52
C ALA A 439 -14.38 -0.41 22.07
N TYR A 440 -14.27 0.70 21.35
CA TYR A 440 -14.58 2.05 21.86
C TYR A 440 -15.82 2.68 21.24
N ARG A 441 -16.25 2.22 20.06
CA ARG A 441 -17.48 2.66 19.40
C ARG A 441 -18.34 1.48 18.91
N PRO A 442 -18.56 0.45 19.74
CA PRO A 442 -19.28 -0.74 19.28
C PRO A 442 -20.71 -0.46 18.82
N ASP A 443 -21.35 0.61 19.31
CA ASP A 443 -22.73 0.99 18.97
C ASP A 443 -22.95 1.42 17.52
N TYR A 444 -21.88 1.75 16.80
CA TYR A 444 -21.95 2.14 15.39
C TYR A 444 -21.84 0.96 14.44
N PHE A 445 -21.23 -0.15 14.87
CA PHE A 445 -20.80 -1.20 13.97
C PHE A 445 -21.49 -2.54 14.26
N ALA A 446 -21.97 -3.19 13.20
CA ALA A 446 -22.52 -4.53 13.26
C ALA A 446 -21.45 -5.62 13.28
N ALA A 447 -20.26 -5.36 12.71
CA ALA A 447 -19.09 -6.23 12.78
C ALA A 447 -17.81 -5.43 12.43
N ALA A 448 -16.65 -5.97 12.81
CA ALA A 448 -15.35 -5.41 12.41
C ALA A 448 -14.43 -6.49 11.82
N ALA A 449 -13.52 -6.10 10.93
CA ALA A 449 -12.55 -6.99 10.32
C ALA A 449 -11.14 -6.38 10.18
N PRO A 450 -10.29 -6.48 11.22
CA PRO A 450 -8.90 -6.02 11.19
C PRO A 450 -8.00 -6.90 10.30
N VAL A 451 -7.20 -6.29 9.41
CA VAL A 451 -6.26 -7.00 8.55
C VAL A 451 -4.82 -6.57 8.86
N SER A 452 -3.91 -7.53 8.97
CA SER A 452 -2.51 -7.31 9.37
C SER A 452 -2.40 -6.49 10.66
N ALA A 453 -3.22 -6.81 11.66
CA ALA A 453 -3.23 -6.12 12.96
C ALA A 453 -3.72 -7.05 14.08
N LYS A 454 -2.94 -7.13 15.16
CA LYS A 454 -3.22 -8.02 16.30
C LYS A 454 -3.39 -7.31 17.64
N ASN A 455 -3.50 -5.99 17.60
CA ASN A 455 -3.65 -5.13 18.76
C ASN A 455 -4.44 -3.85 18.42
N ILE A 456 -4.85 -3.13 19.46
CA ILE A 456 -5.35 -1.77 19.36
C ILE A 456 -4.17 -0.82 19.53
N ASN A 457 -4.04 0.16 18.64
CA ASN A 457 -2.99 1.17 18.75
C ASN A 457 -3.29 2.10 19.94
N LYS A 458 -2.27 2.49 20.69
CA LYS A 458 -2.43 3.43 21.81
C LYS A 458 -1.29 4.42 21.72
N ILE A 459 -1.54 5.60 21.13
CA ILE A 459 -0.51 6.66 21.07
C ILE A 459 -0.46 7.42 22.41
N ASP A 460 -1.59 7.57 23.10
CA ASP A 460 -1.64 8.15 24.44
C ASP A 460 -2.85 7.71 25.26
N GLY A 461 -2.60 7.17 26.45
CA GLY A 461 -3.65 6.71 27.38
C GLY A 461 -4.53 5.57 26.85
N GLU A 462 -5.37 5.03 27.73
CA GLU A 462 -6.41 4.06 27.38
C GLU A 462 -7.79 4.71 27.43
N GLU A 463 -8.62 4.45 26.42
CA GLU A 463 -10.06 4.53 26.55
C GLU A 463 -10.58 3.21 27.13
N PRO A 464 -11.54 3.24 28.08
CA PRO A 464 -12.16 2.02 28.58
C PRO A 464 -12.99 1.37 27.47
N PHE A 465 -12.97 0.04 27.42
CA PHE A 465 -13.79 -0.71 26.48
C PHE A 465 -15.26 -0.51 26.85
N VAL A 466 -16.11 -0.33 25.83
CA VAL A 466 -17.55 -0.23 26.03
C VAL A 466 -18.12 -1.64 26.11
N GLU A 467 -18.50 -2.10 27.30
CA GLU A 467 -18.83 -3.52 27.55
C GLU A 467 -20.21 -3.98 27.06
N LYS A 468 -21.19 -3.08 26.90
CA LYS A 468 -22.61 -3.45 26.75
C LYS A 468 -23.10 -3.64 25.31
N SER A 469 -22.23 -3.50 24.31
CA SER A 469 -22.60 -3.56 22.90
C SER A 469 -21.67 -4.53 22.17
N PRO A 470 -22.18 -5.67 21.66
CA PRO A 470 -21.34 -6.69 21.07
C PRO A 470 -20.99 -6.37 19.62
N VAL A 471 -19.74 -6.60 19.23
CA VAL A 471 -19.25 -6.47 17.84
C VAL A 471 -18.40 -7.69 17.50
N PRO A 472 -18.88 -8.59 16.63
CA PRO A 472 -18.13 -9.76 16.21
C PRO A 472 -16.95 -9.34 15.32
N VAL A 473 -15.82 -10.03 15.48
CA VAL A 473 -14.58 -9.69 14.77
C VAL A 473 -14.04 -10.84 13.93
N MET A 474 -13.68 -10.56 12.67
CA MET A 474 -12.89 -11.45 11.82
C MET A 474 -11.53 -10.83 11.52
N ALA A 475 -10.43 -11.43 11.95
CA ALA A 475 -9.10 -10.82 11.83
C ALA A 475 -8.11 -11.70 11.07
N PHE A 476 -7.25 -11.06 10.27
CA PHE A 476 -6.27 -11.74 9.42
C PHE A 476 -4.84 -11.29 9.74
N LEU A 477 -3.91 -12.25 9.82
CA LEU A 477 -2.47 -12.01 9.88
C LEU A 477 -1.75 -12.83 8.80
N GLY A 478 -0.58 -12.37 8.40
CA GLY A 478 0.29 -13.07 7.44
C GLY A 478 1.44 -13.75 8.16
N VAL A 479 1.75 -14.97 7.78
CA VAL A 479 2.88 -15.72 8.38
C VAL A 479 4.23 -15.05 8.06
N GLU A 480 4.34 -14.42 6.89
CA GLU A 480 5.53 -13.67 6.44
C GLU A 480 5.47 -12.18 6.83
N ASP A 481 4.52 -11.78 7.71
CA ASP A 481 4.39 -10.42 8.20
C ASP A 481 5.53 -10.09 9.20
N ARG A 482 6.56 -9.39 8.70
CA ARG A 482 7.71 -8.96 9.50
C ARG A 482 7.39 -7.82 10.48
N VAL A 483 6.22 -7.19 10.39
CA VAL A 483 5.78 -6.18 11.36
C VAL A 483 5.16 -6.85 12.58
N PHE A 484 4.43 -7.95 12.38
CA PHE A 484 3.79 -8.73 13.44
C PHE A 484 4.27 -10.19 13.45
N PRO A 485 5.57 -10.45 13.67
CA PRO A 485 6.10 -11.80 13.67
C PRO A 485 5.38 -12.68 14.70
N GLY A 486 5.16 -13.95 14.33
CA GLY A 486 4.45 -14.94 15.16
C GLY A 486 2.93 -14.80 15.18
N GLY A 487 2.36 -13.82 14.47
CA GLY A 487 0.92 -13.69 14.29
C GLY A 487 0.13 -13.68 15.60
N PHE A 488 -0.98 -14.44 15.65
CA PHE A 488 -1.80 -14.68 16.83
C PHE A 488 -1.15 -15.64 17.84
N GLY A 489 -0.08 -16.34 17.45
CA GLY A 489 0.67 -17.24 18.32
C GLY A 489 1.48 -16.54 19.42
N THR A 490 1.59 -15.22 19.38
CA THR A 490 2.29 -14.45 20.41
C THR A 490 1.44 -14.24 21.67
N GLU A 491 2.11 -14.05 22.81
CA GLU A 491 1.45 -13.90 24.11
C GLU A 491 0.48 -12.69 24.16
N ASP A 492 0.89 -11.54 23.60
CA ASP A 492 0.09 -10.32 23.54
C ASP A 492 -1.17 -10.49 22.68
N ALA A 493 -1.05 -11.19 21.56
CA ALA A 493 -2.19 -11.48 20.70
C ALA A 493 -3.13 -12.48 21.36
N GLY A 494 -2.60 -13.55 21.98
CA GLY A 494 -3.39 -14.50 22.75
C GLY A 494 -4.16 -13.84 23.91
N ALA A 495 -3.56 -12.85 24.58
CA ALA A 495 -4.24 -12.08 25.63
C ALA A 495 -5.42 -11.26 25.07
N LEU A 496 -5.26 -10.60 23.92
CA LEU A 496 -6.35 -9.91 23.25
C LEU A 496 -7.47 -10.88 22.85
N VAL A 497 -7.12 -12.04 22.30
CA VAL A 497 -8.08 -13.09 21.93
C VAL A 497 -8.86 -13.55 23.14
N ASN A 498 -8.19 -13.88 24.24
CA ASN A 498 -8.84 -14.31 25.48
C ASN A 498 -9.75 -13.23 26.08
N TYR A 499 -9.40 -11.94 25.94
CA TYR A 499 -10.30 -10.85 26.32
C TYR A 499 -11.64 -10.94 25.54
N TRP A 500 -11.59 -11.08 24.21
CA TRP A 500 -12.80 -11.19 23.39
C TRP A 500 -13.58 -12.48 23.65
N CYS A 501 -12.87 -13.59 23.88
CA CYS A 501 -13.49 -14.86 24.27
C CYS A 501 -14.24 -14.74 25.59
N GLY A 502 -13.62 -14.13 26.60
CA GLY A 502 -14.23 -13.87 27.90
C GLY A 502 -15.44 -12.93 27.80
N ARG A 503 -15.33 -11.86 27.00
CA ARG A 503 -16.40 -10.90 26.76
C ARG A 503 -17.66 -11.54 26.17
N TYR A 504 -17.50 -12.50 25.25
CA TYR A 504 -18.62 -13.13 24.54
C TYR A 504 -18.96 -14.53 25.07
N HIS A 505 -18.41 -14.92 26.22
CA HIS A 505 -18.61 -16.23 26.83
C HIS A 505 -18.45 -17.36 25.81
N THR A 506 -17.38 -17.30 25.01
CA THR A 506 -17.19 -18.26 23.93
C THR A 506 -16.90 -19.66 24.45
N ASP A 507 -17.25 -20.65 23.64
CA ASP A 507 -17.11 -22.09 23.91
C ASP A 507 -15.65 -22.55 24.09
N ARG A 508 -14.68 -21.70 23.72
CA ARG A 508 -13.23 -21.95 23.79
C ARG A 508 -12.46 -20.69 24.16
N GLN A 509 -11.21 -20.90 24.59
CA GLN A 509 -10.18 -19.88 24.81
C GLN A 509 -9.01 -20.10 23.85
N TRP A 510 -8.10 -19.13 23.73
CA TRP A 510 -6.96 -19.23 22.81
C TRP A 510 -6.12 -20.49 23.05
N GLY A 511 -5.88 -20.85 24.32
CA GLY A 511 -5.07 -22.01 24.70
C GLY A 511 -5.66 -23.37 24.30
N ASP A 512 -6.92 -23.42 23.86
CA ASP A 512 -7.53 -24.65 23.36
C ASP A 512 -7.03 -25.01 21.96
N TYR A 513 -6.63 -24.01 21.16
CA TYR A 513 -6.23 -24.16 19.76
C TYR A 513 -4.74 -24.50 19.61
N THR A 514 -4.41 -25.23 18.54
CA THR A 514 -3.02 -25.36 18.08
C THR A 514 -2.71 -24.26 17.08
N TYR A 515 -1.78 -23.36 17.40
CA TYR A 515 -1.29 -22.36 16.45
C TYR A 515 -0.70 -23.04 15.20
N MET A 516 -1.13 -22.60 14.03
CA MET A 516 -0.82 -23.16 12.71
C MET A 516 -1.16 -24.65 12.53
N GLY A 517 -2.08 -25.18 13.35
CA GLY A 517 -2.60 -26.54 13.26
C GLY A 517 -3.35 -26.80 11.94
N THR A 518 -3.40 -28.06 11.52
CA THR A 518 -3.96 -28.47 10.21
C THR A 518 -5.28 -29.23 10.31
N GLY A 519 -5.92 -29.18 11.48
CA GLY A 519 -7.12 -29.97 11.81
C GLY A 519 -7.09 -30.54 13.23
N ASP A 520 -6.01 -30.30 13.97
CA ASP A 520 -5.84 -30.69 15.36
C ASP A 520 -6.33 -29.59 16.31
N ARG A 521 -6.89 -30.03 17.45
CA ARG A 521 -7.35 -29.14 18.54
C ARG A 521 -8.12 -27.91 18.05
N PHE A 522 -9.15 -28.13 17.24
CA PHE A 522 -10.10 -27.10 16.76
C PHE A 522 -9.58 -26.10 15.71
N SER A 523 -8.28 -26.05 15.43
CA SER A 523 -7.74 -25.30 14.29
C SER A 523 -8.11 -26.01 12.98
N SER A 524 -8.40 -25.26 11.92
CA SER A 524 -8.70 -25.85 10.60
C SER A 524 -7.93 -25.16 9.49
N ARG A 525 -7.48 -25.93 8.49
CA ARG A 525 -6.75 -25.39 7.34
C ARG A 525 -7.58 -25.50 6.06
N GLN A 526 -7.63 -24.39 5.32
CA GLN A 526 -8.27 -24.30 4.01
C GLN A 526 -7.32 -23.58 3.05
N GLY A 527 -6.67 -24.35 2.17
CA GLY A 527 -5.61 -23.83 1.31
C GLY A 527 -4.48 -23.22 2.14
N LEU A 528 -4.21 -21.93 1.93
CA LEU A 528 -3.18 -21.16 2.63
C LEU A 528 -3.67 -20.58 3.98
N LEU A 529 -4.95 -20.70 4.31
CA LEU A 529 -5.50 -20.14 5.54
C LEU A 529 -5.57 -21.19 6.65
N THR A 530 -5.03 -20.86 7.81
CA THR A 530 -5.32 -21.57 9.07
C THR A 530 -6.29 -20.74 9.91
N ASN A 531 -7.42 -21.32 10.27
CA ASN A 531 -8.55 -20.66 10.91
C ASN A 531 -8.74 -21.08 12.37
N TYR A 532 -9.17 -20.13 13.19
CA TYR A 532 -9.54 -20.29 14.59
C TYR A 532 -10.88 -19.58 14.82
N VAL A 533 -11.94 -20.33 15.12
CA VAL A 533 -13.31 -19.78 15.20
C VAL A 533 -13.91 -20.03 16.58
N PHE A 534 -14.20 -18.95 17.31
CA PHE A 534 -14.75 -18.95 18.66
C PHE A 534 -16.22 -18.57 18.62
N LYS A 535 -17.07 -19.38 19.28
CA LYS A 535 -18.52 -19.27 19.17
C LYS A 535 -19.16 -19.08 20.52
N THR A 536 -20.31 -18.42 20.59
CA THR A 536 -21.18 -18.44 21.78
C THR A 536 -21.65 -19.87 22.08
N GLU A 537 -22.25 -20.11 23.26
CA GLU A 537 -22.90 -21.40 23.57
C GLU A 537 -23.97 -21.80 22.53
N SER A 538 -24.67 -20.81 21.97
CA SER A 538 -25.67 -20.99 20.90
C SER A 538 -25.06 -21.24 19.51
N GLY A 539 -23.73 -21.30 19.40
CA GLY A 539 -23.00 -21.63 18.18
C GLY A 539 -22.79 -20.46 17.21
N VAL A 540 -23.07 -19.22 17.64
CA VAL A 540 -22.85 -18.02 16.82
C VAL A 540 -21.36 -17.65 16.85
N PRO A 541 -20.67 -17.52 15.71
CA PRO A 541 -19.26 -17.13 15.72
C PRO A 541 -19.12 -15.66 16.12
N MET A 542 -18.32 -15.38 17.15
CA MET A 542 -18.09 -14.00 17.61
C MET A 542 -16.66 -13.53 17.35
N LEU A 543 -15.73 -14.47 17.19
CA LEU A 543 -14.36 -14.20 16.80
C LEU A 543 -13.90 -15.24 15.77
N HIS A 544 -13.36 -14.78 14.65
CA HIS A 544 -12.74 -15.63 13.63
C HIS A 544 -11.36 -15.07 13.30
N LEU A 545 -10.31 -15.82 13.61
CA LEU A 545 -8.94 -15.46 13.31
C LEU A 545 -8.43 -16.31 12.16
N ALA A 546 -7.66 -15.71 11.25
CA ALA A 546 -7.03 -16.42 10.15
C ALA A 546 -5.55 -16.03 10.04
N GLU A 547 -4.69 -17.04 9.91
CA GLU A 547 -3.29 -16.90 9.52
C GLU A 547 -3.15 -17.30 8.06
N VAL A 548 -2.59 -16.41 7.24
CA VAL A 548 -2.44 -16.63 5.80
C VAL A 548 -0.98 -16.94 5.48
N GLU A 549 -0.74 -18.16 5.02
CA GLU A 549 0.57 -18.62 4.59
C GLU A 549 1.06 -17.80 3.40
N THR A 550 2.37 -17.53 3.35
CA THR A 550 3.06 -16.68 2.34
C THR A 550 2.71 -15.19 2.38
N LYS A 551 1.61 -14.76 3.01
CA LYS A 551 1.19 -13.37 3.09
C LYS A 551 2.17 -12.56 3.94
N THR A 552 2.62 -11.43 3.38
CA THR A 552 3.44 -10.41 4.05
C THR A 552 2.57 -9.37 4.76
N HIS A 553 3.13 -8.23 5.15
CA HIS A 553 2.37 -7.13 5.76
C HIS A 553 1.45 -6.45 4.74
N ALA A 554 0.28 -7.03 4.47
CA ALA A 554 -0.57 -6.70 3.33
C ALA A 554 -2.08 -6.81 3.64
N VAL A 555 -2.90 -6.33 2.70
CA VAL A 555 -4.33 -6.65 2.60
C VAL A 555 -4.56 -7.27 1.23
N LEU A 556 -5.23 -8.41 1.20
CA LEU A 556 -5.51 -9.15 -0.03
C LEU A 556 -6.96 -8.90 -0.47
N PRO A 557 -7.20 -8.65 -1.77
CA PRO A 557 -8.54 -8.65 -2.34
C PRO A 557 -9.39 -9.88 -2.00
N SER A 558 -8.80 -11.08 -1.96
CA SER A 558 -9.46 -12.32 -1.55
C SER A 558 -9.97 -12.27 -0.11
N GLU A 559 -9.19 -11.69 0.81
CA GLU A 559 -9.61 -11.46 2.21
C GLU A 559 -10.77 -10.47 2.27
N CYS A 560 -10.75 -9.40 1.49
CA CYS A 560 -11.85 -8.43 1.45
C CYS A 560 -13.16 -9.09 1.03
N ARG A 561 -13.09 -9.98 0.03
CA ARG A 561 -14.23 -10.80 -0.40
C ARG A 561 -14.72 -11.74 0.70
N MET A 562 -13.81 -12.46 1.36
CA MET A 562 -14.16 -13.35 2.48
C MET A 562 -14.82 -12.57 3.63
N ILE A 563 -14.26 -11.42 4.01
CA ILE A 563 -14.81 -10.54 5.06
C ILE A 563 -16.25 -10.19 4.74
N TRP A 564 -16.56 -9.82 3.48
CA TRP A 564 -17.92 -9.50 3.11
C TRP A 564 -18.85 -10.72 3.11
N GLU A 565 -18.49 -11.77 2.37
CA GLU A 565 -19.35 -12.92 2.09
C GLU A 565 -19.57 -13.82 3.32
N GLU A 566 -18.57 -13.91 4.20
CA GLU A 566 -18.56 -14.84 5.34
C GLU A 566 -18.77 -14.13 6.68
N TRP A 567 -18.49 -12.83 6.79
CA TRP A 567 -18.59 -12.09 8.05
C TRP A 567 -19.61 -10.95 8.01
N PHE A 568 -19.30 -9.83 7.35
CA PHE A 568 -20.10 -8.61 7.40
C PHE A 568 -21.55 -8.84 6.98
N SER A 569 -21.76 -9.48 5.84
CA SER A 569 -23.12 -9.77 5.33
C SER A 569 -23.95 -10.67 6.26
N ARG A 570 -23.33 -11.34 7.23
CA ARG A 570 -24.01 -12.23 8.19
C ARG A 570 -24.49 -11.50 9.43
N PHE A 571 -23.97 -10.31 9.72
CA PHE A 571 -24.31 -9.55 10.91
C PHE A 571 -25.09 -8.29 10.61
N THR A 572 -26.11 -8.05 11.43
CA THR A 572 -26.84 -6.78 11.50
C THR A 572 -26.94 -6.35 12.96
N LYS A 573 -26.96 -5.05 13.22
CA LYS A 573 -27.15 -4.49 14.55
C LYS A 573 -28.30 -3.51 14.55
N ASP A 574 -29.23 -3.69 15.46
CA ASP A 574 -30.35 -2.77 15.60
C ASP A 574 -29.86 -1.39 16.06
N GLU A 575 -30.37 -0.33 15.43
CA GLU A 575 -29.89 1.04 15.66
C GLU A 575 -30.20 1.53 17.07
N ASP A 576 -31.37 1.20 17.61
CA ASP A 576 -31.85 1.75 18.88
C ASP A 576 -31.49 0.83 20.04
N THR A 577 -31.79 -0.45 19.91
CA THR A 577 -31.60 -1.45 20.98
C THR A 577 -30.17 -1.99 21.05
N LYS A 578 -29.36 -1.76 20.00
CA LYS A 578 -28.01 -2.32 19.83
C LYS A 578 -27.97 -3.86 19.81
N ALA A 579 -29.14 -4.49 19.63
CA ALA A 579 -29.28 -5.93 19.51
C ALA A 579 -28.56 -6.44 18.26
N LEU A 580 -27.63 -7.37 18.45
CA LEU A 580 -26.90 -8.00 17.36
C LEU A 580 -27.68 -9.21 16.84
N ARG A 581 -27.73 -9.36 15.51
CA ARG A 581 -28.30 -10.53 14.85
C ARG A 581 -27.28 -11.18 13.92
N TYR A 582 -27.21 -12.50 13.98
CA TYR A 582 -26.45 -13.33 13.06
C TYR A 582 -27.42 -14.09 12.15
N GLN A 583 -27.32 -13.88 10.84
CA GLN A 583 -28.19 -14.48 9.83
C GLN A 583 -29.69 -14.29 10.16
N GLY A 584 -30.04 -13.09 10.64
CA GLY A 584 -31.40 -12.68 11.02
C GLY A 584 -31.85 -13.10 12.43
N LYS A 585 -31.14 -14.01 13.10
CA LYS A 585 -31.47 -14.47 14.46
C LYS A 585 -30.75 -13.62 15.50
N LEU A 586 -31.43 -13.32 16.60
CA LEU A 586 -30.82 -12.60 17.74
C LEU A 586 -29.64 -13.41 18.29
N VAL A 587 -28.53 -12.73 18.60
CA VAL A 587 -27.38 -13.35 19.24
C VAL A 587 -27.60 -13.36 20.76
N GLU A 588 -27.50 -14.55 21.35
CA GLU A 588 -27.57 -14.80 22.79
C GLU A 588 -26.16 -15.10 23.31
N PHE A 589 -25.79 -14.47 24.43
CA PHE A 589 -24.47 -14.50 25.06
C PHE A 589 -24.49 -15.25 26.38
#